data_AF-A0A918KYP3-F1
#
_entry.id   AF-A0A918KYP3-F1
#
_cell.length_a   1.000
_cell.length_b   1.000
_cell.length_c   1.000
_cell.angle_alpha   90.00
_cell.angle_beta   90.00
_cell.angle_gamma   90.00
#
_symmetry.space_group_name_H-M   'P 1'
#
loop_
_entity.id
_entity.type
_entity.pdbx_description
1 polymer ?
#
loop_
_entity_poly.entity_id
_entity_poly.type
_entity_poly.pdbx_seq_one_letter_code
_entity_poly.pdbx_strand_id
1 'polypeptide(L)' 'MTVPEQVEGAEAEEAYDEVDQLNDLNRAVGKQLRLLRERAALMQRDVGDRLGYGPDLISALERGVQQLQRRRGR' A
#
# COMPACT_ATOMS: atom_id res chain seq x y z
N MET A 1 40.52 -11.63 12.33
CA MET A 1 39.10 -11.48 12.68
C MET A 1 38.38 -11.03 11.42
N THR A 2 38.09 -11.97 10.53
CA THR A 2 37.30 -11.74 9.31
C THR A 2 35.83 -11.82 9.71
N VAL A 3 35.09 -10.74 9.47
CA VAL A 3 33.63 -10.76 9.57
C VAL A 3 33.14 -11.73 8.50
N PRO A 4 32.31 -12.74 8.81
CA PRO A 4 31.84 -13.67 7.80
C PRO A 4 30.95 -12.93 6.79
N GLU A 5 31.21 -13.14 5.50
CA GLU A 5 30.43 -12.67 4.33
C GLU A 5 28.94 -13.05 4.37
N GLN A 6 28.54 -13.86 5.36
CA GLN A 6 27.22 -14.48 5.46
C GLN A 6 26.18 -13.63 6.22
N VAL A 7 26.60 -12.55 6.90
CA VAL A 7 25.65 -11.64 7.57
C VAL A 7 24.95 -10.70 6.58
N GLU A 8 25.60 -10.28 5.50
CA GLU A 8 25.03 -9.33 4.52
C GLU A 8 23.90 -9.96 3.69
N GLY A 9 23.99 -11.26 3.40
CA GLY A 9 22.95 -12.00 2.67
C GLY A 9 21.69 -12.27 3.51
N ALA A 10 21.85 -12.58 4.80
CA ALA A 10 20.74 -12.84 5.70
C ALA A 10 19.96 -11.55 6.03
N GLU A 11 20.65 -10.43 6.28
CA GLU A 11 20.01 -9.13 6.51
C GLU A 11 19.25 -8.65 5.26
N ALA A 12 19.78 -8.92 4.06
CA ALA A 12 19.09 -8.61 2.82
C ALA A 12 17.81 -9.46 2.66
N GLU A 13 17.88 -10.77 2.90
CA GLU A 13 16.73 -11.68 2.83
C GLU A 13 15.63 -11.30 3.83
N GLU A 14 15.98 -11.02 5.09
CA GLU A 14 15.04 -10.55 6.11
C GLU A 14 14.36 -9.23 5.70
N ALA A 15 15.11 -8.30 5.10
CA ALA A 15 14.54 -7.05 4.59
C ALA A 15 13.58 -7.27 3.41
N TYR A 16 13.88 -8.21 2.51
CA TYR A 16 12.96 -8.59 1.42
C TYR A 16 11.67 -9.21 1.98
N ASP A 17 11.78 -10.12 2.94
CA ASP A 17 10.64 -10.76 3.60
C ASP A 17 9.76 -9.73 4.33
N GLU A 18 10.35 -8.75 5.01
CA GLU A 18 9.61 -7.68 5.68
C GLU A 18 8.83 -6.82 4.66
N VAL A 19 9.46 -6.48 3.52
CA VAL A 19 8.81 -5.73 2.44
C VAL A 19 7.65 -6.52 1.83
N ASP A 20 7.82 -7.82 1.60
CA ASP A 20 6.76 -8.67 1.05
C ASP A 20 5.60 -8.85 2.04
N GLN A 21 5.89 -9.05 3.32
CA GLN A 21 4.87 -9.09 4.38
C GLN A 21 4.08 -7.78 4.46
N LEU A 22 4.77 -6.63 4.35
CA LEU A 22 4.12 -5.32 4.31
C LEU A 22 3.24 -5.15 3.06
N ASN A 23 3.71 -5.61 1.90
CA ASN A 23 2.94 -5.58 0.66
C ASN A 23 1.66 -6.42 0.74
N ASP A 24 1.73 -7.61 1.35
CA ASP A 24 0.57 -8.47 1.54
C ASP A 24 -0.44 -7.87 2.52
N LEU A 25 0.04 -7.24 3.60
CA LEU A 25 -0.82 -6.48 4.50
C LEU A 25 -1.53 -5.33 3.77
N ASN A 26 -0.79 -4.54 2.97
CA ASN A 26 -1.37 -3.44 2.19
C ASN A 26 -2.46 -3.93 1.23
N ARG A 27 -2.25 -5.08 0.57
CA ARG A 27 -3.25 -5.72 -0.30
C ARG A 27 -4.48 -6.17 0.48
N ALA A 28 -4.29 -6.76 1.66
CA ALA A 28 -5.39 -7.20 2.51
C ALA A 28 -6.25 -6.01 2.96
N VAL A 29 -5.61 -4.94 3.44
CA VAL A 29 -6.29 -3.69 3.84
C VAL A 29 -7.02 -3.05 2.66
N GLY A 30 -6.38 -2.97 1.49
CA GLY A 30 -7.00 -2.43 0.28
C GLY A 30 -8.27 -3.17 -0.15
N LYS A 31 -8.25 -4.50 -0.07
CA LYS A 31 -9.43 -5.34 -0.33
C LYS A 31 -10.56 -5.06 0.66
N GLN A 32 -10.25 -4.89 1.94
CA GLN A 32 -11.25 -4.56 2.97
C GLN A 32 -11.86 -3.18 2.73
N LEU A 33 -11.04 -2.18 2.40
CA LEU A 33 -11.51 -0.84 2.07
C LEU A 33 -12.48 -0.86 0.89
N ARG A 34 -12.12 -1.57 -0.19
CA ARG A 34 -12.98 -1.73 -1.37
C ARG A 34 -14.32 -2.37 -1.01
N LEU A 35 -14.29 -3.46 -0.24
CA LEU A 35 -15.47 -4.19 0.18
C LEU A 35 -16.41 -3.31 1.04
N LEU A 36 -15.87 -2.55 1.98
CA LEU A 36 -16.66 -1.63 2.81
C LEU A 36 -17.29 -0.52 1.97
N ARG A 37 -16.53 0.06 1.03
CA ARG A 37 -17.02 1.09 0.12
C ARG A 37 -18.18 0.56 -0.75
N GLU A 38 -18.00 -0.60 -1.38
CA GLU A 38 -19.01 -1.22 -2.24
C GLU A 38 -20.27 -1.59 -1.44
N ARG A 39 -20.12 -2.11 -0.21
CA ARG A 39 -21.26 -2.38 0.69
C ARG A 39 -22.03 -1.12 1.10
N ALA A 40 -21.34 0.02 1.17
CA ALA A 40 -21.97 1.31 1.44
C ALA A 40 -22.55 1.96 0.16
N ALA A 41 -22.50 1.30 -1.00
CA ALA A 41 -22.89 1.83 -2.30
C ALA A 41 -22.19 3.15 -2.67
N LEU A 42 -20.94 3.33 -2.22
CA LEU A 42 -20.14 4.52 -2.47
C LEU A 42 -19.20 4.33 -3.66
N MET A 43 -19.01 5.38 -4.45
CA MET A 43 -17.93 5.46 -5.42
C MET A 43 -16.62 5.89 -4.74
N GLN A 44 -15.48 5.63 -5.39
CA GLN A 44 -14.17 6.09 -4.90
C GLN A 44 -14.13 7.62 -4.71
N ARG A 45 -14.82 8.38 -5.58
CA ARG A 45 -14.96 9.84 -5.44
C ARG A 45 -15.71 10.22 -4.17
N ASP A 46 -16.79 9.53 -3.83
CA ASP A 46 -17.58 9.85 -2.62
C ASP A 46 -16.78 9.61 -1.34
N VAL A 47 -15.94 8.56 -1.32
CA VAL A 47 -15.01 8.31 -0.21
C VAL A 47 -13.92 9.37 -0.17
N GLY A 48 -13.36 9.73 -1.32
CA GLY A 48 -12.37 10.80 -1.45
C GLY A 48 -12.90 12.13 -0.93
N ASP A 49 -14.09 12.54 -1.37
CA ASP A 49 -14.74 13.80 -0.98
C ASP A 49 -14.99 13.85 0.54
N ARG A 50 -15.41 12.72 1.15
CA ARG A 50 -15.63 12.62 2.61
C ARG A 50 -14.34 12.72 3.43
N LEU A 51 -13.21 12.26 2.88
CA LEU A 51 -11.92 12.22 3.57
C LEU A 51 -10.97 13.37 3.18
N GLY A 52 -11.36 14.21 2.20
CA GLY A 52 -10.50 15.26 1.65
C GLY A 52 -9.37 14.75 0.76
N TYR A 53 -9.55 13.59 0.12
CA TYR A 53 -8.57 12.97 -0.76
C TYR A 53 -9.09 12.82 -2.19
N GLY A 54 -8.17 12.81 -3.16
CA GLY A 54 -8.52 12.53 -4.55
C GLY A 54 -8.93 11.05 -4.75
N PRO A 55 -9.81 10.75 -5.72
CA PRO A 55 -10.22 9.37 -6.01
C PRO A 55 -9.04 8.47 -6.41
N ASP A 56 -7.96 9.03 -6.96
CA ASP A 56 -6.73 8.30 -7.29
C ASP A 56 -6.05 7.72 -6.05
N LEU A 57 -6.08 8.42 -4.91
CA LEU A 57 -5.54 7.90 -3.65
C LEU A 57 -6.40 6.74 -3.14
N ILE A 58 -7.72 6.87 -3.21
CA ILE A 58 -8.63 5.77 -2.83
C ILE A 58 -8.37 4.55 -3.72
N SER A 59 -8.20 4.75 -5.03
CA SER A 59 -7.84 3.70 -5.97
C SER A 59 -6.47 3.06 -5.69
N ALA A 60 -5.47 3.84 -5.27
CA ALA A 60 -4.16 3.30 -4.87
C ALA A 60 -4.26 2.45 -3.61
N LEU A 61 -5.00 2.92 -2.60
CA LEU A 61 -5.25 2.20 -1.35
C LEU A 61 -5.98 0.89 -1.61
N GLU A 62 -7.04 0.88 -2.44
CA GLU A 62 -7.79 -0.34 -2.78
C GLU A 62 -6.96 -1.39 -3.51
N ARG A 63 -5.90 -0.98 -4.21
CA ARG A 63 -4.94 -1.86 -4.88
C ARG A 63 -3.77 -2.28 -3.98
N GLY A 64 -3.68 -1.72 -2.77
CA GLY A 64 -2.58 -1.99 -1.84
C GLY A 64 -1.23 -1.42 -2.28
N VAL A 65 -1.24 -0.31 -3.03
CA VAL A 65 0.00 0.34 -3.52
C VAL A 65 0.28 1.59 -2.68
N GLN A 66 1.47 1.68 -2.08
CA GLN A 66 1.90 2.84 -1.30
C GLN A 66 2.25 4.07 -2.16
N GLN A 67 2.44 3.89 -3.47
CA GLN A 67 2.92 4.95 -4.37
C GLN A 67 1.79 5.87 -4.81
N LEU A 68 1.53 6.92 -4.02
CA LEU A 68 0.87 8.12 -4.52
C LEU A 68 1.88 8.89 -5.37
N GLN A 69 1.89 8.68 -6.68
CA GLN A 69 2.44 9.71 -7.56
C GLN A 69 1.54 10.94 -7.41
N ARG A 70 1.95 11.89 -6.55
CA ARG A 70 1.35 13.23 -6.57
C ARG A 70 1.47 13.74 -7.99
N ARG A 71 0.39 13.75 -8.76
CA ARG A 71 0.34 14.58 -9.96
C ARG A 71 0.56 16.01 -9.48
N ARG A 72 1.78 16.54 -9.71
CA ARG A 72 2.01 17.99 -9.71
C ARG A 72 0.98 18.61 -10.65
N GLY A 73 0.50 19.77 -10.24
CA GLY A 73 -0.70 20.42 -10.76
C GLY A 73 -0.81 20.47 -12.28
N ARG A 74 -2.06 20.50 -12.73
CA ARG A 74 -2.42 21.31 -13.90
C ARG A 74 -2.63 22.74 -13.43
#